data_AF-A0A9D8XEG2-F1
#
_entry.id   AF-A0A9D8XEG2-F1
#
_cell.length_a   1.000
_cell.length_b   1.000
_cell.length_c   1.000
_cell.angle_alpha   90.00
_cell.angle_beta   90.00
_cell.angle_gamma   90.00
#
_symmetry.space_group_name_H-M   'P 1'
#
loop_
_entity.id
_entity.type
_entity.pdbx_description
1 polymer ?
#
loop_
_entity_poly.entity_id
_entity_poly.type
_entity_poly.pdbx_seq_one_letter_code
_entity_poly.pdbx_strand_id
1 'polypeptide(L)'
;MREDGVFYWRVRTWNDGIMSPWSRSKGFRTGKDLQPGEVSRYPIRLAREYPVRTVNVPERAKETFFDFGKAAFGQIALTVSAEKDGEILVRVGERVRDGAVDRKPAGSTRFWEYRVAVQSGMHEYVIETRRDQRNTSGAAFLMPAYIGEVMPFRYAEVEELDVPVRIEKIERRSAYYHFDESAGEFRSSDERLNAVWDLCRYSIKATTFLGVYVDGDRERIPYEGDALLNQLSHYGVDREYSMARFSWEYLIFHPTWPTEWNLQCCQMAWYDFLYTGDIRGVERLYEELKKKSLIALSEPNGLISKRKG
;
A
#
# COMPACT_ATOMS: atom_id res chain seq x y z
N MET A 1 2.09 21.77 20.79
CA MET A 1 0.70 21.59 20.25
C MET A 1 -0.04 20.71 21.22
N ARG A 2 -1.37 20.81 21.35
CA ARG A 2 -2.14 19.88 22.18
C ARG A 2 -2.23 18.52 21.49
N GLU A 3 -2.20 17.44 22.25
CA GLU A 3 -2.47 16.08 21.79
C GLU A 3 -3.90 15.97 21.25
N ASP A 4 -4.08 15.06 20.27
CA ASP A 4 -5.34 14.79 19.59
C ASP A 4 -6.10 16.02 19.02
N GLY A 5 -5.39 17.12 18.77
CA GLY A 5 -5.93 18.36 18.21
C GLY A 5 -5.86 18.40 16.69
N VAL A 6 -6.86 19.00 16.06
CA VAL A 6 -6.81 19.42 14.65
C VAL A 6 -6.27 20.84 14.57
N PHE A 7 -5.24 21.03 13.75
CA PHE A 7 -4.57 22.30 13.50
C PHE A 7 -4.54 22.59 12.01
N TYR A 8 -4.42 23.87 11.68
CA TYR A 8 -4.31 24.34 10.31
C TYR A 8 -3.07 25.21 10.19
N TRP A 9 -2.38 25.08 9.06
CA TRP A 9 -1.22 25.89 8.76
C TRP A 9 -1.22 26.31 7.30
N ARG A 10 -0.45 27.35 7.01
CA ARG A 10 -0.21 27.90 5.67
C ARG A 10 1.26 28.23 5.57
N VAL A 11 1.81 28.14 4.37
CA VAL A 11 3.19 28.52 4.07
C VAL A 11 3.17 29.69 3.11
N ARG A 12 4.16 30.57 3.26
CA ARG A 12 4.59 31.47 2.21
C ARG A 12 6.10 31.36 2.11
N THR A 13 6.63 31.57 0.92
CA THR A 13 8.04 31.43 0.60
C THR A 13 8.62 32.77 0.18
N TRP A 14 9.93 32.91 0.33
CA TRP A 14 10.69 34.04 -0.19
C TRP A 14 11.68 33.52 -1.22
N ASN A 15 11.74 34.20 -2.36
CA ASN A 15 12.74 33.95 -3.39
C ASN A 15 13.37 35.30 -3.76
N ASP A 16 14.68 35.46 -3.52
CA ASP A 16 15.41 36.73 -3.70
C ASP A 16 14.70 37.95 -3.09
N GLY A 17 14.17 37.78 -1.87
CA GLY A 17 13.44 38.82 -1.15
C GLY A 17 12.00 39.05 -1.60
N ILE A 18 11.56 38.43 -2.71
CA ILE A 18 10.17 38.49 -3.18
C ILE A 18 9.32 37.48 -2.42
N MET A 19 8.25 37.97 -1.79
CA MET A 19 7.32 37.16 -1.00
C MET A 19 6.21 36.58 -1.88
N SER A 20 5.96 35.28 -1.76
CA SER A 20 4.82 34.64 -2.44
C SER A 20 3.49 34.84 -1.68
N PRO A 21 2.33 34.67 -2.35
CA PRO A 21 1.06 34.54 -1.66
C PRO A 21 1.07 33.36 -0.68
N TRP A 22 0.25 33.45 0.36
CA TRP A 22 0.03 32.32 1.25
C TRP A 22 -0.55 31.12 0.49
N SER A 23 -0.01 29.93 0.74
CA SER A 23 -0.55 28.64 0.28
C SER A 23 -2.02 28.46 0.69
N ARG A 24 -2.68 27.46 0.12
CA ARG A 24 -3.95 26.97 0.70
C ARG A 24 -3.71 26.48 2.13
N SER A 25 -4.70 26.65 3.00
CA SER A 25 -4.67 26.07 4.36
C SER A 25 -4.64 24.55 4.27
N LYS A 26 -3.71 23.92 5.00
CA LYS A 26 -3.64 22.46 5.14
C LYS A 26 -3.89 22.10 6.60
N GLY A 27 -4.80 21.15 6.81
CA GLY A 27 -5.10 20.60 8.14
C GLY A 27 -4.18 19.43 8.47
N PHE A 28 -3.84 19.28 9.75
CA PHE A 28 -3.24 18.06 10.29
C PHE A 28 -3.81 17.78 11.68
N ARG A 29 -3.72 16.52 12.11
CA ARG A 29 -4.10 16.09 13.45
C ARG A 29 -2.84 15.64 14.18
N THR A 30 -2.67 16.05 15.42
CA THR A 30 -1.62 15.51 16.29
C THR A 30 -1.99 14.11 16.78
N GLY A 31 -1.00 13.28 17.07
CA GLY A 31 -1.22 11.98 17.70
C GLY A 31 -1.93 12.09 19.05
N LYS A 32 -2.44 10.94 19.55
CA LYS A 32 -2.97 10.84 20.91
C LYS A 32 -1.90 11.11 21.96
N ASP A 33 -0.68 10.68 21.67
CA ASP A 33 0.51 10.93 22.47
C ASP A 33 1.54 11.61 21.56
N LEU A 34 2.12 12.72 22.00
CA LEU A 34 3.14 13.44 21.23
C LEU A 34 4.54 13.07 21.73
N GLN A 35 5.27 12.27 20.94
CA GLN A 35 6.65 11.93 21.25
C GLN A 35 7.64 12.84 20.48
N PRO A 36 8.60 13.48 21.17
CA PRO A 36 9.63 14.27 20.50
C PRO A 36 10.40 13.44 19.46
N GLY A 37 10.41 13.90 18.21
CA GLY A 37 11.12 13.24 17.12
C GLY A 37 10.37 12.11 16.42
N GLU A 38 9.12 11.80 16.82
CA GLU A 38 8.32 10.83 16.07
C GLU A 38 8.02 11.32 14.65
N VAL A 39 8.14 10.40 13.68
CA VAL A 39 7.85 10.69 12.27
C VAL A 39 6.36 10.98 12.08
N SER A 40 6.06 12.19 11.61
CA SER A 40 4.71 12.55 11.18
C SER A 40 4.32 11.72 9.96
N ARG A 41 3.09 11.19 9.93
CA ARG A 41 2.56 10.35 8.84
C ARG A 41 1.15 10.74 8.43
N TYR A 42 0.78 10.36 7.21
CA TYR A 42 -0.60 10.41 6.72
C TYR A 42 -1.36 9.15 7.16
N PRO A 43 -2.67 9.25 7.41
CA PRO A 43 -3.51 8.07 7.57
C PRO A 43 -3.66 7.36 6.22
N ILE A 44 -3.81 6.03 6.28
CA ILE A 44 -4.25 5.23 5.13
C ILE A 44 -5.67 5.66 4.76
N ARG A 45 -5.98 5.63 3.47
CA ARG A 45 -7.29 6.00 2.92
C ARG A 45 -7.80 4.92 2.00
N LEU A 46 -9.12 4.76 1.98
CA LEU A 46 -9.81 3.96 0.98
C LEU A 46 -10.25 4.85 -0.18
N ALA A 47 -9.82 4.52 -1.39
CA ALA A 47 -10.31 5.10 -2.62
C ALA A 47 -11.30 4.13 -3.29
N ARG A 48 -12.43 4.65 -3.78
CA ARG A 48 -13.42 3.86 -4.52
C ARG A 48 -13.02 3.78 -5.98
N GLU A 49 -12.82 2.57 -6.48
CA GLU A 49 -12.47 2.27 -7.86
C GLU A 49 -13.52 1.36 -8.49
N TYR A 50 -13.79 1.55 -9.78
CA TYR A 50 -14.84 0.86 -10.51
C TYR A 50 -14.24 -0.02 -11.62
N PRO A 51 -14.91 -1.11 -12.03
CA PRO A 51 -14.45 -1.91 -13.16
C PRO A 51 -14.35 -1.07 -14.43
N VAL A 52 -13.26 -1.26 -15.18
CA VAL A 52 -13.12 -0.69 -16.54
C VAL A 52 -13.80 -1.57 -17.59
N ARG A 53 -14.12 -2.82 -17.23
CA ARG A 53 -14.83 -3.76 -18.09
C ARG A 53 -15.74 -4.68 -17.26
N THR A 54 -16.96 -4.87 -17.75
CA THR A 54 -17.95 -5.83 -17.22
C THR A 54 -18.40 -6.74 -18.35
N VAL A 55 -18.43 -8.05 -18.11
CA VAL A 55 -18.81 -9.07 -19.09
C VAL A 55 -19.80 -10.02 -18.46
N ASN A 56 -21.01 -10.10 -19.01
CA ASN A 56 -21.93 -11.20 -18.71
C ASN A 56 -21.41 -12.42 -19.47
N VAL A 57 -21.19 -13.55 -18.78
CA VAL A 57 -20.55 -14.71 -19.40
C VAL A 57 -21.64 -15.71 -19.81
N PRO A 58 -22.05 -15.77 -21.10
CA PRO A 58 -23.25 -16.52 -21.48
C PRO A 58 -23.10 -18.03 -21.30
N GLU A 59 -21.88 -18.54 -21.47
CA GLU A 59 -21.52 -19.95 -21.30
C GLU A 59 -21.52 -20.39 -19.83
N ARG A 60 -21.41 -19.43 -18.89
CA ARG A 60 -21.47 -19.63 -17.43
C ARG A 60 -22.71 -18.93 -16.90
N ALA A 61 -23.87 -19.34 -17.44
CA ALA A 61 -25.17 -18.73 -17.15
C ALA A 61 -25.29 -18.36 -15.67
N LYS A 62 -25.65 -17.09 -15.40
CA LYS A 62 -25.73 -16.46 -14.08
C LYS A 62 -24.42 -15.93 -13.47
N GLU A 63 -23.35 -15.83 -14.25
CA GLU A 63 -22.09 -15.22 -13.81
C GLU A 63 -21.79 -13.90 -14.53
N THR A 64 -21.47 -12.86 -13.75
CA THR A 64 -20.99 -11.57 -14.25
C THR A 64 -19.53 -11.38 -13.85
N PHE A 65 -18.67 -11.11 -14.82
CA PHE A 65 -17.24 -10.89 -14.65
C PHE A 65 -16.88 -9.41 -14.69
N PHE A 66 -15.97 -8.98 -13.82
CA PHE A 66 -15.52 -7.59 -13.68
C PHE A 66 -13.98 -7.50 -13.71
N ASP A 67 -13.45 -6.58 -14.50
CA ASP A 67 -12.02 -6.23 -14.56
C ASP A 67 -11.82 -4.77 -14.14
N PHE A 68 -11.04 -4.55 -13.07
CA PHE A 68 -10.66 -3.21 -12.57
C PHE A 68 -9.48 -2.60 -13.33
N GLY A 69 -8.93 -3.29 -14.33
CA GLY A 69 -7.85 -2.83 -15.20
C GLY A 69 -6.46 -2.93 -14.57
N LYS A 70 -6.35 -2.67 -13.27
CA LYS A 70 -5.11 -2.81 -12.48
C LYS A 70 -5.39 -3.53 -11.16
N ALA A 71 -4.41 -4.24 -10.61
CA ALA A 71 -4.51 -4.86 -9.30
C ALA A 71 -4.24 -3.84 -8.19
N ALA A 72 -5.05 -3.84 -7.13
CA ALA A 72 -4.79 -3.03 -5.94
C ALA A 72 -5.19 -3.78 -4.67
N PHE A 73 -4.61 -3.37 -3.55
CA PHE A 73 -4.93 -3.87 -2.23
C PHE A 73 -6.22 -3.23 -1.76
N GLY A 74 -7.31 -3.98 -1.72
CA GLY A 74 -8.59 -3.41 -1.34
C GLY A 74 -9.60 -4.41 -0.80
N GLN A 75 -10.77 -3.86 -0.52
CA GLN A 75 -11.99 -4.57 -0.15
C GLN A 75 -12.96 -4.52 -1.33
N ILE A 76 -13.82 -5.53 -1.45
CA ILE A 76 -14.88 -5.54 -2.47
C ILE A 76 -16.19 -5.10 -1.83
N ALA A 77 -16.91 -4.20 -2.50
CA ALA A 77 -18.26 -3.80 -2.11
C ALA A 77 -19.16 -3.79 -3.34
N LEU A 78 -20.44 -4.10 -3.14
CA LEU A 78 -21.42 -4.17 -4.20
C LEU A 78 -22.80 -3.73 -3.72
N THR A 79 -23.54 -3.06 -4.61
CA THR A 79 -24.95 -2.74 -4.43
C THR A 79 -25.75 -3.70 -5.30
N VAL A 80 -26.65 -4.45 -4.68
CA VAL A 80 -27.41 -5.53 -5.32
C VAL A 80 -28.89 -5.30 -5.11
N SER A 81 -29.67 -5.49 -6.17
CA SER A 81 -31.13 -5.57 -6.10
C SER A 81 -31.58 -7.01 -6.30
N ALA A 82 -32.41 -7.51 -5.39
CA ALA A 82 -33.02 -8.83 -5.47
C ALA A 82 -34.54 -8.74 -5.21
N GLU A 83 -35.34 -9.58 -5.88
CA GLU A 83 -36.79 -9.62 -5.65
C GLU A 83 -37.15 -10.32 -4.33
N LYS A 84 -36.32 -11.26 -3.88
CA LYS A 84 -36.47 -12.04 -2.66
C LYS A 84 -35.12 -12.21 -1.97
N ASP A 85 -35.14 -12.64 -0.72
CA ASP A 85 -33.92 -13.05 -0.03
C ASP A 85 -33.30 -14.29 -0.70
N GLY A 86 -31.98 -14.41 -0.64
CA GLY A 86 -31.26 -15.55 -1.18
C GLY A 86 -29.75 -15.40 -1.02
N GLU A 87 -28.97 -16.13 -1.82
CA GLU A 87 -27.53 -16.12 -1.79
C GLU A 87 -26.92 -15.89 -3.17
N ILE A 88 -25.84 -15.11 -3.18
CA ILE A 88 -24.93 -14.98 -4.32
C ILE A 88 -23.54 -15.41 -3.89
N LEU A 89 -22.70 -15.65 -4.88
CA LEU A 89 -21.29 -15.91 -4.68
C LEU A 89 -20.47 -14.78 -5.28
N VAL A 90 -19.54 -14.23 -4.50
CA VAL A 90 -18.61 -13.20 -4.95
C VAL A 90 -17.21 -13.77 -4.91
N ARG A 91 -16.54 -13.78 -6.07
CA ARG A 91 -15.14 -14.20 -6.20
C ARG A 91 -14.28 -13.01 -6.52
N VAL A 92 -13.08 -12.97 -5.96
CA VAL A 92 -12.07 -11.94 -6.25
C VAL A 92 -10.70 -12.59 -6.41
N GLY A 93 -9.88 -12.05 -7.29
CA GLY A 93 -8.54 -12.57 -7.49
C GLY A 93 -7.62 -11.70 -8.35
N GLU A 94 -6.35 -12.04 -8.31
CA GLU A 94 -5.30 -11.33 -9.05
C GLU A 94 -5.14 -11.81 -10.50
N ARG A 95 -5.56 -13.04 -10.79
CA ARG A 95 -5.31 -13.72 -12.06
C ARG A 95 -6.59 -14.26 -12.68
N VAL A 96 -6.60 -14.29 -14.02
CA VAL A 96 -7.63 -14.95 -14.83
C VAL A 96 -7.05 -16.21 -15.48
N ARG A 97 -7.88 -17.25 -15.60
CA ARG A 97 -7.62 -18.48 -16.35
C ARG A 97 -8.91 -18.88 -17.09
N ASP A 98 -8.81 -19.17 -18.38
CA ASP A 98 -9.96 -19.61 -19.21
C ASP A 98 -11.17 -18.66 -19.13
N GLY A 99 -10.90 -17.34 -19.10
CA GLY A 99 -11.92 -16.30 -19.04
C GLY A 99 -12.58 -16.11 -17.66
N ALA A 100 -12.18 -16.87 -16.64
CA ALA A 100 -12.68 -16.80 -15.27
C ALA A 100 -11.60 -16.33 -14.28
N VAL A 101 -12.00 -15.86 -13.09
CA VAL A 101 -11.03 -15.69 -11.99
C VAL A 101 -10.38 -17.05 -11.70
N ASP A 102 -9.05 -17.09 -11.66
CA ASP A 102 -8.31 -18.32 -11.42
C ASP A 102 -8.58 -18.82 -9.99
N ARG A 103 -9.41 -19.86 -9.86
CA ARG A 103 -9.84 -20.43 -8.58
C ARG A 103 -8.76 -21.30 -7.93
N LYS A 104 -7.70 -21.65 -8.66
CA LYS A 104 -6.55 -22.44 -8.18
C LYS A 104 -5.25 -21.80 -8.67
N PRO A 105 -4.96 -20.57 -8.22
CA PRO A 105 -3.76 -19.88 -8.63
C PRO A 105 -2.52 -20.53 -7.99
N ALA A 106 -1.38 -20.43 -8.66
CA ALA A 106 -0.12 -20.97 -8.14
C ALA A 106 0.60 -19.98 -7.23
N GLY A 107 1.45 -20.49 -6.33
CA GLY A 107 2.28 -19.65 -5.46
C GLY A 107 1.45 -18.84 -4.47
N SER A 108 1.77 -17.55 -4.35
CA SER A 108 1.10 -16.61 -3.44
C SER A 108 0.06 -15.72 -4.13
N THR A 109 -0.28 -15.99 -5.39
CA THR A 109 -1.34 -15.28 -6.10
C THR A 109 -2.68 -15.55 -5.41
N ARG A 110 -3.44 -14.50 -5.10
CA ARG A 110 -4.63 -14.58 -4.27
C ARG A 110 -5.90 -14.84 -5.07
N PHE A 111 -6.76 -15.63 -4.44
CA PHE A 111 -8.14 -15.91 -4.83
C PHE A 111 -8.97 -16.12 -3.57
N TRP A 112 -10.09 -15.40 -3.45
CA TRP A 112 -11.08 -15.64 -2.41
C TRP A 112 -12.50 -15.70 -2.99
N GLU A 113 -13.33 -16.50 -2.34
CA GLU A 113 -14.72 -16.74 -2.69
C GLU A 113 -15.59 -16.57 -1.46
N TYR A 114 -16.66 -15.78 -1.57
CA TYR A 114 -17.56 -15.41 -0.50
C TYR A 114 -19.00 -15.78 -0.87
N ARG A 115 -19.70 -16.45 0.04
CA ARG A 115 -21.16 -16.53 -0.01
C ARG A 115 -21.73 -15.31 0.68
N VAL A 116 -22.62 -14.60 -0.01
CA VAL A 116 -23.23 -13.37 0.49
C VAL A 116 -24.74 -13.56 0.49
N ALA A 117 -25.33 -13.53 1.68
CA ALA A 117 -26.77 -13.50 1.84
C ALA A 117 -27.28 -12.12 1.41
N VAL A 118 -28.16 -12.10 0.40
CA VAL A 118 -28.80 -10.90 -0.11
C VAL A 118 -30.23 -10.80 0.39
N GLN A 119 -30.71 -9.57 0.55
CA GLN A 119 -32.04 -9.25 1.04
C GLN A 119 -32.88 -8.71 -0.11
N SER A 120 -34.19 -8.96 -0.07
CA SER A 120 -35.14 -8.34 -1.00
C SER A 120 -35.03 -6.82 -0.98
N GLY A 121 -35.12 -6.20 -2.16
CA GLY A 121 -34.86 -4.78 -2.37
C GLY A 121 -33.41 -4.50 -2.77
N MET A 122 -33.01 -3.22 -2.68
CA MET A 122 -31.68 -2.74 -3.08
C MET A 122 -30.84 -2.44 -1.85
N HIS A 123 -29.72 -3.12 -1.69
CA HIS A 123 -28.85 -3.01 -0.51
C HIS A 123 -27.37 -2.96 -0.88
N GLU A 124 -26.56 -2.30 -0.04
CA GLU A 124 -25.09 -2.30 -0.16
C GLU A 124 -24.48 -3.38 0.75
N TYR A 125 -23.57 -4.16 0.17
CA TYR A 125 -22.80 -5.20 0.84
C TYR A 125 -21.32 -4.82 0.77
N VAL A 126 -20.70 -4.61 1.94
CA VAL A 126 -19.25 -4.46 2.06
C VAL A 126 -18.71 -5.78 2.57
N ILE A 127 -18.01 -6.52 1.72
CA ILE A 127 -17.57 -7.87 2.05
C ILE A 127 -16.33 -7.78 2.93
N GLU A 128 -16.43 -8.32 4.15
CA GLU A 128 -15.30 -8.42 5.06
C GLU A 128 -14.21 -9.29 4.43
N THR A 129 -13.05 -8.69 4.27
CA THR A 129 -11.92 -9.31 3.60
C THR A 129 -11.23 -10.27 4.57
N ARG A 130 -10.98 -11.51 4.13
CA ARG A 130 -10.44 -12.57 5.00
C ARG A 130 -9.04 -12.22 5.50
N ARG A 131 -8.66 -12.83 6.63
CA ARG A 131 -7.28 -12.81 7.13
C ARG A 131 -6.50 -13.99 6.56
N ASP A 132 -5.25 -13.76 6.20
CA ASP A 132 -4.30 -14.82 5.91
C ASP A 132 -3.26 -14.90 7.03
N GLN A 133 -3.11 -16.07 7.64
CA GLN A 133 -2.25 -16.23 8.81
C GLN A 133 -0.81 -15.77 8.54
N ARG A 134 -0.29 -15.91 7.33
CA ARG A 134 1.08 -15.55 6.99
C ARG A 134 1.30 -14.03 7.01
N ASN A 135 0.28 -13.25 6.65
CA ASN A 135 0.39 -11.79 6.54
C ASN A 135 -0.36 -11.02 7.64
N THR A 136 -0.97 -11.73 8.59
CA THR A 136 -1.60 -11.16 9.79
C THR A 136 -1.02 -11.70 11.09
N SER A 137 0.20 -12.25 11.10
CA SER A 137 0.86 -12.76 12.30
C SER A 137 2.38 -12.61 12.24
N GLY A 138 3.06 -12.91 13.36
CA GLY A 138 4.52 -12.87 13.43
C GLY A 138 5.08 -11.46 13.18
N ALA A 139 5.97 -11.34 12.20
CA ALA A 139 6.63 -10.08 11.83
C ALA A 139 5.86 -9.23 10.81
N ALA A 140 4.65 -9.67 10.40
CA ALA A 140 3.84 -8.92 9.45
C ALA A 140 3.39 -7.57 10.02
N PHE A 141 3.47 -6.52 9.21
CA PHE A 141 2.91 -5.23 9.55
C PHE A 141 1.40 -5.24 9.29
N LEU A 142 0.62 -4.96 10.33
CA LEU A 142 -0.83 -5.15 10.31
C LEU A 142 -1.56 -3.95 9.70
N MET A 143 -2.69 -4.24 9.04
CA MET A 143 -3.59 -3.19 8.57
C MET A 143 -4.15 -2.39 9.76
N PRO A 144 -4.28 -1.06 9.63
CA PRO A 144 -4.94 -0.27 10.67
C PRO A 144 -6.40 -0.72 10.83
N ALA A 145 -6.85 -0.88 12.09
CA ALA A 145 -8.19 -1.39 12.39
C ALA A 145 -9.33 -0.57 11.77
N TYR A 146 -9.13 0.73 11.55
CA TYR A 146 -10.12 1.61 10.91
C TYR A 146 -10.25 1.43 9.39
N ILE A 147 -9.28 0.75 8.75
CA ILE A 147 -9.37 0.35 7.35
C ILE A 147 -9.97 -1.05 7.26
N GLY A 148 -9.55 -1.96 8.14
CA GLY A 148 -9.84 -3.39 8.01
C GLY A 148 -8.86 -4.08 7.06
N GLU A 149 -9.01 -5.39 6.92
CA GLU A 149 -8.15 -6.17 6.02
C GLU A 149 -8.42 -5.84 4.55
N VAL A 150 -7.39 -6.09 3.74
CA VAL A 150 -7.39 -5.91 2.28
C VAL A 150 -6.73 -7.13 1.64
N MET A 151 -6.94 -7.33 0.34
CA MET A 151 -6.14 -8.25 -0.46
C MET A 151 -5.82 -7.61 -1.81
N PRO A 152 -4.73 -8.01 -2.50
CA PRO A 152 -4.53 -7.64 -3.88
C PRO A 152 -5.55 -8.39 -4.75
N PHE A 153 -6.28 -7.66 -5.60
CA PHE A 153 -7.05 -8.27 -6.67
C PHE A 153 -7.21 -7.29 -7.83
N ARG A 154 -7.40 -7.81 -9.03
CA ARG A 154 -7.77 -7.05 -10.25
C ARG A 154 -9.15 -7.44 -10.77
N TYR A 155 -9.60 -8.65 -10.47
CA TYR A 155 -10.78 -9.24 -11.08
C TYR A 155 -11.79 -9.61 -10.01
N ALA A 156 -13.07 -9.56 -10.36
CA ALA A 156 -14.16 -10.07 -9.54
C ALA A 156 -15.19 -10.81 -10.40
N GLU A 157 -15.90 -11.76 -9.80
CA GLU A 157 -17.06 -12.43 -10.39
C GLU A 157 -18.21 -12.42 -9.39
N VAL A 158 -19.43 -12.26 -9.89
CA VAL A 158 -20.65 -12.48 -9.12
C VAL A 158 -21.47 -13.57 -9.80
N GLU A 159 -21.78 -14.63 -9.07
CA GLU A 159 -22.61 -15.75 -9.52
C GLU A 159 -23.91 -15.82 -8.69
N GLU A 160 -25.05 -15.93 -9.37
CA GLU A 160 -26.34 -16.16 -8.72
C GLU A 160 -26.45 -17.63 -8.30
N LEU A 161 -26.72 -17.91 -7.02
CA LEU A 161 -26.91 -19.28 -6.56
C LEU A 161 -28.38 -19.70 -6.64
N ASP A 162 -29.24 -19.08 -5.86
CA ASP A 162 -30.67 -19.44 -5.72
C ASP A 162 -31.65 -18.28 -5.96
N VAL A 163 -31.12 -17.07 -6.16
CA VAL A 163 -31.88 -15.85 -6.44
C VAL A 163 -31.26 -15.08 -7.60
N PRO A 164 -32.04 -14.74 -8.65
CA PRO A 164 -31.59 -13.80 -9.67
C PRO A 164 -31.35 -12.43 -9.05
N VAL A 165 -30.24 -11.78 -9.42
CA VAL A 165 -29.91 -10.46 -8.88
C VAL A 165 -29.50 -9.48 -9.96
N ARG A 166 -29.77 -8.20 -9.73
CA ARG A 166 -29.18 -7.11 -10.51
C ARG A 166 -28.04 -6.48 -9.73
N ILE A 167 -26.84 -6.50 -10.30
CA ILE A 167 -25.68 -5.79 -9.75
C ILE A 167 -25.78 -4.33 -10.19
N GLU A 168 -26.27 -3.46 -9.30
CA GLU A 168 -26.38 -2.02 -9.57
C GLU A 168 -25.00 -1.37 -9.63
N LYS A 169 -24.11 -1.84 -8.77
CA LYS A 169 -22.77 -1.29 -8.61
C LYS A 169 -21.86 -2.34 -7.99
N ILE A 170 -20.61 -2.35 -8.45
CA ILE A 170 -19.51 -3.03 -7.80
C ILE A 170 -18.32 -2.08 -7.74
N GLU A 171 -17.66 -2.03 -6.59
CA GLU A 171 -16.50 -1.17 -6.36
C GLU A 171 -15.41 -1.91 -5.59
N ARG A 172 -14.16 -1.62 -5.93
CA ARG A 172 -13.01 -1.95 -5.09
C ARG A 172 -12.69 -0.73 -4.24
N ARG A 173 -12.66 -0.91 -2.92
CA ARG A 173 -12.20 0.09 -1.96
C ARG A 173 -10.72 -0.16 -1.71
N SER A 174 -9.87 0.52 -2.47
CA SER A 174 -8.42 0.32 -2.47
C SER A 174 -7.75 1.16 -1.39
N ALA A 175 -6.90 0.54 -0.57
CA ALA A 175 -6.14 1.19 0.48
C ALA A 175 -4.83 1.77 -0.07
N TYR A 176 -4.59 3.05 0.19
CA TYR A 176 -3.34 3.72 -0.16
C TYR A 176 -2.92 4.70 0.94
N TYR A 177 -1.61 4.93 1.04
CA TYR A 177 -1.07 6.10 1.71
C TYR A 177 -1.29 7.35 0.84
N HIS A 178 -1.01 8.54 1.38
CA HIS A 178 -1.04 9.75 0.56
C HIS A 178 -0.04 9.62 -0.60
N PHE A 179 -0.50 9.87 -1.83
CA PHE A 179 0.31 9.81 -3.03
C PHE A 179 -0.11 10.95 -3.98
N ASP A 180 0.80 11.85 -4.34
CA ASP A 180 0.52 12.94 -5.30
C ASP A 180 0.79 12.48 -6.73
N GLU A 181 -0.29 12.19 -7.44
CA GLU A 181 -0.20 11.74 -8.83
C GLU A 181 0.20 12.84 -9.84
N SER A 182 0.48 14.06 -9.39
CA SER A 182 0.98 15.13 -10.26
C SER A 182 2.45 15.48 -10.00
N ALA A 183 3.07 14.86 -8.99
CA ALA A 183 4.41 15.24 -8.54
C ALA A 183 5.55 14.76 -9.45
N GLY A 184 5.35 13.68 -10.20
CA GLY A 184 6.33 13.13 -11.14
C GLY A 184 5.68 12.75 -12.47
N GLU A 185 6.35 13.12 -13.56
CA GLU A 185 5.96 12.82 -14.94
C GLU A 185 7.18 12.32 -15.73
N PHE A 186 6.95 11.38 -16.64
CA PHE A 186 7.92 10.94 -17.62
C PHE A 186 7.22 10.70 -18.95
N ARG A 187 7.86 11.08 -20.04
CA ARG A 187 7.41 10.76 -21.39
C ARG A 187 8.58 10.56 -22.33
N SER A 188 8.47 9.53 -23.15
CA SER A 188 9.42 9.19 -24.20
C SER A 188 8.68 8.99 -25.53
N SER A 189 9.44 8.99 -26.63
CA SER A 189 8.97 8.59 -27.96
C SER A 189 8.81 7.07 -28.10
N ASP A 190 9.35 6.27 -27.17
CA ASP A 190 9.12 4.82 -27.13
C ASP A 190 7.98 4.50 -26.16
N GLU A 191 6.84 4.05 -26.70
CA GLU A 191 5.65 3.71 -25.92
C GLU A 191 5.89 2.58 -24.90
N ARG A 192 6.89 1.73 -25.11
CA ARG A 192 7.25 0.69 -24.12
C ARG A 192 7.89 1.30 -22.89
N LEU A 193 8.70 2.35 -23.04
CA LEU A 193 9.29 3.05 -21.91
C LEU A 193 8.20 3.79 -21.11
N ASN A 194 7.22 4.37 -21.79
CA ASN A 194 6.05 4.97 -21.14
C ASN A 194 5.29 3.91 -20.33
N ALA A 195 5.04 2.73 -20.91
CA ALA A 195 4.37 1.62 -20.22
C ALA A 195 5.16 1.09 -19.02
N VAL A 196 6.49 1.01 -19.11
CA VAL A 196 7.36 0.62 -17.98
C VAL A 196 7.27 1.66 -16.86
N TRP A 197 7.33 2.95 -17.20
CA TRP A 197 7.19 4.01 -16.20
C TRP A 197 5.82 3.97 -15.52
N ASP A 198 4.74 3.82 -16.29
CA ASP A 198 3.37 3.71 -15.77
C ASP A 198 3.21 2.52 -14.82
N LEU A 199 3.81 1.38 -15.16
CA LEU A 199 3.84 0.20 -14.32
C LEU A 199 4.58 0.49 -13.01
N CYS A 200 5.83 0.95 -13.08
CA CYS A 200 6.65 1.22 -11.92
C CYS A 200 5.99 2.23 -10.97
N ARG A 201 5.52 3.36 -11.50
CA ARG A 201 4.85 4.40 -10.73
C ARG A 201 3.57 3.89 -10.07
N TYR A 202 2.75 3.15 -10.81
CA TYR A 202 1.54 2.56 -10.25
C TYR A 202 1.85 1.53 -9.17
N SER A 203 2.87 0.68 -9.36
CA SER A 203 3.30 -0.29 -8.37
C SER A 203 3.70 0.38 -7.06
N ILE A 204 4.46 1.47 -7.10
CA ILE A 204 4.79 2.25 -5.89
C ILE A 204 3.53 2.74 -5.19
N LYS A 205 2.61 3.39 -5.91
CA LYS A 205 1.34 3.84 -5.33
C LYS A 205 0.59 2.67 -4.70
N ALA A 206 0.46 1.57 -5.42
CA ALA A 206 -0.34 0.43 -5.01
C ALA A 206 0.21 -0.30 -3.77
N THR A 207 1.53 -0.34 -3.61
CA THR A 207 2.16 -0.97 -2.45
C THR A 207 2.25 -0.07 -1.22
N THR A 208 1.72 1.16 -1.28
CA THR A 208 1.64 2.06 -0.11
C THR A 208 0.54 1.70 0.90
N PHE A 209 -0.25 0.66 0.65
CA PHE A 209 -1.48 0.32 1.40
C PHE A 209 -1.33 0.16 2.92
N LEU A 210 -0.12 -0.15 3.43
CA LEU A 210 0.19 -0.24 4.87
C LEU A 210 0.84 1.02 5.45
N GLY A 211 1.27 1.98 4.61
CA GLY A 211 1.98 3.17 5.07
C GLY A 211 3.39 2.88 5.60
N VAL A 212 3.94 1.73 5.22
CA VAL A 212 5.32 1.29 5.41
C VAL A 212 5.68 0.40 4.22
N TYR A 213 6.94 0.41 3.79
CA TYR A 213 7.39 -0.45 2.70
C TYR A 213 7.42 -1.91 3.16
N VAL A 214 6.78 -2.79 2.40
CA VAL A 214 6.72 -4.25 2.64
C VAL A 214 7.03 -5.03 1.36
N ASP A 215 7.35 -6.32 1.49
CA ASP A 215 7.60 -7.23 0.35
C ASP A 215 6.39 -7.43 -0.58
N GLY A 216 5.18 -7.23 -0.06
CA GLY A 216 3.92 -7.40 -0.79
C GLY A 216 2.85 -8.03 0.10
N ASP A 217 1.88 -8.74 -0.51
CA ASP A 217 0.78 -9.34 0.25
C ASP A 217 1.16 -10.65 0.98
N ARG A 218 2.19 -11.35 0.49
CA ARG A 218 2.51 -12.71 0.95
C ARG A 218 2.94 -12.70 2.42
N GLU A 219 3.81 -11.78 2.81
CA GLU A 219 4.33 -11.70 4.19
C GLU A 219 3.97 -10.37 4.86
N ARG A 220 3.86 -9.28 4.08
CA ARG A 220 3.64 -7.92 4.59
C ARG A 220 4.73 -7.51 5.59
N ILE A 221 5.95 -7.98 5.38
CA ILE A 221 7.08 -7.70 6.27
C ILE A 221 7.89 -6.56 5.64
N PRO A 222 8.22 -5.50 6.41
CA PRO A 222 9.22 -4.54 6.01
C PRO A 222 10.59 -5.21 5.94
N TYR A 223 11.24 -5.11 4.80
CA TYR A 223 12.57 -5.64 4.56
C TYR A 223 13.49 -4.50 4.11
N GLU A 224 14.71 -4.43 4.64
CA GLU A 224 15.59 -3.28 4.41
C GLU A 224 16.04 -3.16 2.94
N GLY A 225 16.24 -4.30 2.26
CA GLY A 225 16.56 -4.33 0.83
C GLY A 225 15.44 -3.72 -0.02
N ASP A 226 14.23 -4.25 0.14
CA ASP A 226 13.02 -3.80 -0.55
C ASP A 226 12.69 -2.35 -0.21
N ALA A 227 12.83 -1.96 1.06
CA ALA A 227 12.53 -0.60 1.53
C ALA A 227 13.44 0.44 0.89
N LEU A 228 14.74 0.16 0.70
CA LEU A 228 15.65 1.08 0.00
C LEU A 228 15.24 1.27 -1.46
N LEU A 229 14.93 0.19 -2.18
CA LEU A 229 14.50 0.28 -3.58
C LEU A 229 13.16 1.00 -3.71
N ASN A 230 12.22 0.74 -2.81
CA ASN A 230 10.94 1.46 -2.75
C ASN A 230 11.16 2.93 -2.44
N GLN A 231 12.03 3.29 -1.48
CA GLN A 231 12.34 4.68 -1.16
C GLN A 231 12.85 5.44 -2.39
N LEU A 232 13.89 4.91 -3.05
CA LEU A 232 14.48 5.54 -4.23
C LEU A 232 13.48 5.68 -5.37
N SER A 233 12.66 4.66 -5.58
CA SER A 233 11.61 4.68 -6.61
C SER A 233 10.50 5.67 -6.27
N HIS A 234 10.04 5.70 -5.02
CA HIS A 234 8.98 6.60 -4.55
C HIS A 234 9.40 8.06 -4.63
N TYR A 235 10.64 8.38 -4.25
CA TYR A 235 11.18 9.74 -4.35
C TYR A 235 11.31 10.22 -5.80
N GLY A 236 11.32 9.31 -6.78
CA GLY A 236 11.32 9.63 -8.21
C GLY A 236 9.92 9.92 -8.79
N VAL A 237 8.84 9.59 -8.07
CA VAL A 237 7.45 9.74 -8.57
C VAL A 237 6.55 10.57 -7.67
N ASP A 238 6.96 10.84 -6.43
CA ASP A 238 6.24 11.67 -5.47
C ASP A 238 7.22 12.50 -4.60
N ARG A 239 6.75 13.64 -4.12
CA ARG A 239 7.41 14.51 -3.12
C ARG A 239 6.89 14.22 -1.71
N GLU A 240 6.54 12.98 -1.43
CA GLU A 240 6.13 12.46 -0.13
C GLU A 240 7.29 11.63 0.45
N TYR A 241 7.83 12.07 1.58
CA TYR A 241 9.03 11.47 2.19
C TYR A 241 8.75 10.77 3.53
N SER A 242 7.57 10.98 4.13
CA SER A 242 7.28 10.50 5.47
C SER A 242 7.11 8.99 5.57
N MET A 243 6.56 8.33 4.55
CA MET A 243 6.43 6.87 4.54
C MET A 243 7.80 6.19 4.52
N ALA A 244 8.73 6.68 3.69
CA ALA A 244 10.10 6.20 3.67
C ALA A 244 10.81 6.44 5.01
N ARG A 245 10.65 7.65 5.56
CA ARG A 245 11.23 7.99 6.86
C ARG A 245 10.78 7.05 7.96
N PHE A 246 9.48 6.80 8.04
CA PHE A 246 8.94 5.83 8.99
C PHE A 246 9.48 4.42 8.75
N SER A 247 9.59 4.00 7.49
CA SER A 247 10.04 2.64 7.15
C SER A 247 11.46 2.36 7.62
N TRP A 248 12.42 3.26 7.37
CA TRP A 248 13.80 3.03 7.81
C TRP A 248 13.95 3.18 9.33
N GLU A 249 13.22 4.11 9.97
CA GLU A 249 13.23 4.22 11.44
C GLU A 249 12.64 2.97 12.10
N TYR A 250 11.57 2.41 11.53
CA TYR A 250 11.00 1.14 11.98
C TYR A 250 12.01 -0.01 11.89
N LEU A 251 12.67 -0.15 10.73
CA LEU A 251 13.63 -1.22 10.43
C LEU A 251 14.90 -1.16 11.28
N ILE A 252 15.28 0.01 11.79
CA ILE A 252 16.38 0.09 12.77
C ILE A 252 16.11 -0.81 13.99
N PHE A 253 14.88 -0.82 14.48
CA PHE A 253 14.48 -1.57 15.67
C PHE A 253 13.85 -2.94 15.35
N HIS A 254 13.55 -3.21 14.08
CA HIS A 254 12.96 -4.46 13.62
C HIS A 254 13.78 -5.04 12.45
N PRO A 255 15.05 -5.41 12.70
CA PRO A 255 15.92 -5.89 11.63
C PRO A 255 15.46 -7.24 11.07
N THR A 256 15.74 -7.46 9.79
CA THR A 256 15.40 -8.73 9.13
C THR A 256 16.64 -9.52 8.68
N TRP A 257 16.39 -10.69 8.09
CA TRP A 257 17.39 -11.48 7.39
C TRP A 257 17.42 -11.10 5.90
N PRO A 258 18.58 -11.11 5.22
CA PRO A 258 19.92 -11.47 5.72
C PRO A 258 20.68 -10.33 6.41
N THR A 259 21.77 -10.67 7.12
CA THR A 259 22.54 -9.70 7.92
C THR A 259 22.98 -8.47 7.14
N GLU A 260 23.40 -8.64 5.88
CA GLU A 260 23.83 -7.56 4.99
C GLU A 260 22.74 -6.53 4.68
N TRP A 261 21.46 -6.87 4.86
CA TRP A 261 20.36 -5.93 4.65
C TRP A 261 20.34 -4.82 5.70
N ASN A 262 20.92 -5.02 6.88
CA ASN A 262 21.05 -3.96 7.88
C ASN A 262 21.80 -2.72 7.33
N LEU A 263 22.76 -2.90 6.41
CA LEU A 263 23.48 -1.79 5.79
C LEU A 263 22.55 -0.81 5.05
N GLN A 264 21.39 -1.28 4.58
CA GLN A 264 20.47 -0.43 3.83
C GLN A 264 19.81 0.64 4.71
N CYS A 265 19.70 0.43 6.03
CA CYS A 265 19.23 1.48 6.94
C CYS A 265 20.09 2.74 6.89
N CYS A 266 21.42 2.58 6.77
CA CYS A 266 22.33 3.72 6.62
C CYS A 266 22.11 4.45 5.29
N GLN A 267 21.91 3.70 4.20
CA GLN A 267 21.62 4.30 2.89
C GLN A 267 20.26 5.02 2.90
N MET A 268 19.23 4.42 3.48
CA MET A 268 17.90 5.03 3.52
C MET A 268 17.89 6.33 4.31
N ALA A 269 18.57 6.37 5.46
CA ALA A 269 18.73 7.57 6.27
C ALA A 269 19.52 8.66 5.52
N TRP A 270 20.59 8.27 4.80
CA TRP A 270 21.35 9.20 3.96
C TRP A 270 20.51 9.77 2.81
N TYR A 271 19.77 8.94 2.08
CA TYR A 271 18.92 9.41 0.99
C TYR A 271 17.75 10.25 1.48
N ASP A 272 17.18 9.97 2.65
CA ASP A 272 16.18 10.84 3.26
C ASP A 272 16.74 12.23 3.53
N PHE A 273 17.93 12.33 4.13
CA PHE A 273 18.63 13.59 4.33
C PHE A 273 18.94 14.28 2.99
N LEU A 274 19.49 13.55 2.00
CA LEU A 274 19.89 14.12 0.71
C LEU A 274 18.71 14.74 -0.04
N TYR A 275 17.54 14.07 -0.03
CA TYR A 275 16.36 14.55 -0.76
C TYR A 275 15.60 15.66 -0.02
N THR A 276 15.66 15.69 1.31
CA THR A 276 14.81 16.57 2.12
C THR A 276 15.56 17.70 2.83
N GLY A 277 16.88 17.56 2.98
CA GLY A 277 17.71 18.40 3.85
C GLY A 277 17.45 18.19 5.35
N ASP A 278 16.59 17.23 5.73
CA ASP A 278 16.21 16.99 7.12
C ASP A 278 17.18 16.04 7.82
N ILE A 279 18.11 16.60 8.59
CA ILE A 279 19.14 15.82 9.32
C ILE A 279 18.63 15.27 10.66
N ARG A 280 17.47 15.72 11.15
CA ARG A 280 17.03 15.47 12.54
C ARG A 280 16.85 13.99 12.87
N GLY A 281 16.39 13.20 11.89
CA GLY A 281 16.26 11.74 12.04
C GLY A 281 17.62 11.07 12.19
N VAL A 282 18.60 11.46 11.36
CA VAL A 282 19.97 10.95 11.39
C VAL A 282 20.65 11.29 12.71
N GLU A 283 20.57 12.53 13.17
CA GLU A 283 21.16 12.96 14.45
C GLU A 283 20.58 12.18 15.62
N ARG A 284 19.25 12.03 15.67
CA ARG A 284 18.57 11.32 16.75
C ARG A 284 18.95 9.85 16.82
N LEU A 285 19.10 9.19 15.66
CA LEU A 285 19.32 7.75 15.56
C LEU A 285 20.76 7.38 15.19
N TYR A 286 21.70 8.32 15.29
CA TYR A 286 23.07 8.13 14.81
C TYR A 286 23.77 6.92 15.42
N GLU A 287 23.66 6.73 16.74
CA GLU A 287 24.27 5.58 17.43
C GLU A 287 23.60 4.25 17.04
N GLU A 288 22.30 4.24 16.74
CA GLU A 288 21.61 3.05 16.25
C GLU A 288 22.01 2.74 14.80
N LEU A 289 22.11 3.76 13.94
CA LEU A 289 22.60 3.65 12.56
C LEU A 289 24.04 3.12 12.53
N LYS A 290 24.91 3.55 13.46
CA LYS A 290 26.28 3.05 13.56
C LYS A 290 26.33 1.54 13.80
N LYS A 291 25.40 0.98 14.58
CA LYS A 291 25.30 -0.48 14.79
C LYS A 291 24.91 -1.22 13.50
N LYS A 292 24.20 -0.56 12.59
CA LYS A 292 23.78 -1.12 11.28
C LYS A 292 24.89 -1.15 10.23
N SER A 293 26.03 -0.48 10.48
CA SER A 293 27.20 -0.45 9.58
C SER A 293 27.97 -1.78 9.47
N LEU A 294 27.61 -2.79 10.26
CA LEU A 294 28.31 -4.07 10.39
C LEU A 294 29.78 -3.99 10.85
N ILE A 295 30.30 -2.81 11.20
CA ILE A 295 31.68 -2.64 11.70
C ILE A 295 31.95 -3.52 12.92
N ALA A 296 30.95 -3.73 13.79
CA ALA A 296 31.07 -4.62 14.95
C ALA A 296 31.35 -6.09 14.57
N LEU A 297 31.08 -6.49 13.32
CA LEU A 297 31.32 -7.83 12.78
C LEU A 297 32.65 -7.93 12.01
N SER A 298 33.46 -6.85 11.95
CA SER A 298 34.73 -6.87 11.22
C SER A 298 35.77 -7.74 11.94
N GLU A 299 36.45 -8.61 11.19
CA GLU A 299 37.61 -9.37 11.65
C GLU A 299 38.91 -8.53 11.54
N PRO A 300 40.03 -8.95 12.16
CA PRO A 300 41.31 -8.22 12.07
C PRO A 300 41.86 -8.02 10.65
N ASN A 301 41.37 -8.80 9.67
CA ASN A 301 41.69 -8.65 8.25
C ASN A 301 40.88 -7.55 7.55
N GLY A 302 39.97 -6.85 8.25
CA GLY A 302 39.12 -5.80 7.70
C GLY A 302 37.87 -6.29 6.95
N LEU A 303 37.61 -7.60 6.93
CA LEU A 303 36.42 -8.19 6.29
C LEU A 303 35.33 -8.50 7.30
N ILE A 304 34.07 -8.55 6.84
CA ILE A 304 32.93 -8.91 7.69
C ILE A 304 32.90 -10.41 7.94
N SER A 305 32.80 -10.79 9.21
CA SER A 305 32.70 -12.19 9.63
C SER A 305 31.43 -12.85 9.07
N LYS A 306 31.57 -14.09 8.59
CA LYS A 306 30.45 -14.96 8.16
C LYS A 306 30.04 -15.97 9.23
N ARG A 307 30.66 -15.93 10.42
CA ARG A 307 30.33 -16.86 11.50
C ARG A 307 28.91 -16.58 11.97
N LYS A 308 28.06 -17.61 11.98
CA LYS A 308 26.77 -17.55 12.66
C LYS A 308 27.05 -17.66 14.16
N GLY A 309 26.57 -16.70 14.93
CA GLY A 309 26.57 -16.75 16.40
C GLY A 309 25.67 -17.86 16.92
#